data_AF-A0A1G9U8P4-F1
#
_entry.id   AF-A0A1G9U8P4-F1
#
_cell.length_a   1.000
_cell.length_b   1.000
_cell.length_c   1.000
_cell.angle_alpha   90.00
_cell.angle_beta   90.00
_cell.angle_gamma   90.00
#
_symmetry.space_group_name_H-M   'P 1'
#
loop_
_entity.id
_entity.type
_entity.pdbx_description
1 polymer ?
#
loop_
_entity_poly.entity_id
_entity_poly.type
_entity_poly.pdbx_seq_one_letter_code
_entity_poly.pdbx_strand_id
1 'polypeptide(L)'
;MKKEKLHVNISLLHKAGKTYVHPDDLPVVLNLLHSASEAGSAIKIEYFDDILAYRTASSIVGETILSVNKSTNEVLFFGPYVLKNLAHSLNIQLSYKR
;
A
#
# COMPACT_ATOMS: atom_id res chain seq x y z
N MET A 1 20.39 16.28 11.28
CA MET A 1 19.75 15.06 11.82
C MET A 1 19.91 13.92 10.81
N LYS A 2 20.52 12.79 11.20
CA LYS A 2 20.50 11.58 10.35
C LYS A 2 19.07 11.05 10.34
N LYS A 3 18.40 11.02 9.18
CA LYS A 3 17.11 10.33 9.04
C LYS A 3 17.39 8.84 9.21
N GLU A 4 16.92 8.24 10.30
CA GLU A 4 16.92 6.79 10.44
C GLU A 4 16.10 6.19 9.29
N LYS A 5 16.65 5.20 8.58
CA LYS A 5 15.91 4.47 7.56
C LYS A 5 14.92 3.56 8.27
N LEU A 6 13.64 3.88 8.17
CA LEU A 6 12.56 3.02 8.67
C LEU A 6 12.57 1.71 7.87
N HIS A 7 12.59 0.56 8.57
CA HIS A 7 12.48 -0.75 7.94
C HIS A 7 11.12 -1.36 8.25
N VAL A 8 10.33 -1.65 7.21
CA VAL A 8 9.02 -2.31 7.30
C VAL A 8 9.09 -3.71 6.68
N ASN A 9 8.59 -4.71 7.40
CA ASN A 9 8.42 -6.07 6.90
C ASN A 9 6.94 -6.33 6.65
N ILE A 10 6.59 -6.87 5.49
CA ILE A 10 5.21 -7.20 5.13
C ILE A 10 5.16 -8.67 4.70
N SER A 11 4.27 -9.43 5.32
CA SER A 11 3.97 -10.81 4.96
C SER A 11 2.99 -10.84 3.79
N LEU A 12 3.26 -11.69 2.82
CA LEU A 12 2.49 -11.84 1.60
C LEU A 12 1.73 -13.16 1.59
N LEU A 13 0.45 -13.10 1.28
CA LEU A 13 -0.38 -14.28 1.04
C LEU A 13 -0.52 -14.52 -0.46
N HIS A 14 -0.46 -15.78 -0.87
CA HIS A 14 -0.74 -16.21 -2.24
C HIS A 14 -2.05 -16.99 -2.26
N LYS A 15 -3.07 -16.49 -2.95
CA LYS A 15 -4.38 -17.13 -3.06
C LYS A 15 -4.93 -16.94 -4.46
N ALA A 16 -5.46 -18.00 -5.06
CA ALA A 16 -6.08 -17.97 -6.39
C ALA A 16 -5.21 -17.29 -7.48
N GLY A 17 -3.90 -17.53 -7.47
CA GLY A 17 -2.96 -16.96 -8.44
C GLY A 17 -2.64 -15.47 -8.23
N LYS A 18 -3.10 -14.86 -7.14
CA LYS A 18 -2.87 -13.45 -6.79
C LYS A 18 -2.07 -13.33 -5.50
N THR A 19 -1.34 -12.22 -5.37
CA THR A 19 -0.57 -11.86 -4.19
C THR A 19 -1.34 -10.81 -3.39
N TYR A 20 -1.42 -11.00 -2.07
CA TYR A 20 -2.13 -10.14 -1.14
C TYR A 20 -1.24 -9.79 0.06
N VAL A 21 -1.59 -8.70 0.74
CA VAL A 21 -1.04 -8.41 2.07
C VAL A 21 -1.67 -9.37 3.08
N HIS A 22 -0.88 -9.92 3.99
CA HIS A 22 -1.42 -10.66 5.13
C HIS A 22 -2.31 -9.74 5.99
N PRO A 23 -3.49 -10.17 6.46
CA PRO A 23 -4.39 -9.32 7.25
C PRO A 23 -3.71 -8.63 8.44
N ASP A 24 -2.81 -9.33 9.15
CA ASP A 24 -2.06 -8.78 10.29
C ASP A 24 -1.15 -7.59 9.91
N ASP A 25 -0.68 -7.54 8.67
CA ASP A 25 0.21 -6.49 8.17
C ASP A 25 -0.58 -5.37 7.42
N LEU A 26 -1.87 -5.56 7.18
CA LEU A 26 -2.73 -4.59 6.49
C LEU A 26 -2.75 -3.21 7.19
N PRO A 27 -2.86 -3.09 8.53
CA PRO A 27 -2.84 -1.79 9.21
C PRO A 27 -1.55 -1.00 8.96
N VAL A 28 -0.40 -1.69 8.94
CA VAL A 28 0.90 -1.06 8.66
C VAL A 28 0.95 -0.54 7.23
N VAL A 29 0.45 -1.31 6.27
CA VAL A 29 0.37 -0.89 4.86
C VAL A 29 -0.56 0.31 4.70
N LEU A 30 -1.74 0.29 5.33
CA LEU A 30 -2.70 1.41 5.29
C LEU A 30 -2.11 2.68 5.90
N ASN A 31 -1.42 2.59 7.03
CA ASN A 31 -0.75 3.73 7.65
C ASN A 31 0.34 4.31 6.75
N LEU A 32 1.17 3.47 6.14
CA LEU A 32 2.20 3.93 5.20
C LEU A 32 1.57 4.66 4.00
N LEU A 33 0.49 4.11 3.45
CA LEU A 33 -0.22 4.70 2.32
C LEU A 33 -0.96 5.99 2.70
N HIS A 34 -1.48 6.08 3.92
CA HIS A 34 -2.08 7.29 4.44
C HIS A 34 -1.04 8.42 4.56
N SER A 35 0.11 8.16 5.20
CA SER A 35 1.20 9.14 5.27
C SER A 35 1.74 9.51 3.88
N ALA A 36 1.83 8.55 2.95
CA ALA A 36 2.20 8.83 1.57
C ALA A 36 1.19 9.74 0.86
N SER A 37 -0.11 9.60 1.18
CA SER A 37 -1.16 10.46 0.66
C SER A 37 -1.08 11.87 1.23
N GLU A 38 -0.82 12.02 2.53
CA GLU A 38 -0.61 13.33 3.16
C GLU A 38 0.64 14.04 2.59
N ALA A 39 1.67 13.27 2.22
CA ALA A 39 2.87 13.78 1.55
C ALA A 39 2.70 14.02 0.04
N GLY A 40 1.51 13.79 -0.53
CA GLY A 40 1.22 13.97 -1.96
C GLY A 40 1.91 12.96 -2.89
N SER A 41 2.47 11.87 -2.35
CA SER A 41 3.11 10.79 -3.13
C SER A 41 2.12 9.68 -3.53
N ALA A 42 1.00 9.60 -2.82
CA ALA A 42 -0.13 8.73 -3.15
C ALA A 42 -1.43 9.54 -3.18
N ILE A 43 -2.46 8.96 -3.78
CA ILE A 43 -3.81 9.51 -3.81
C ILE A 43 -4.73 8.47 -3.18
N LYS A 44 -5.41 8.87 -2.10
CA LYS A 44 -6.52 8.12 -1.52
C LYS A 44 -7.77 8.36 -2.36
N ILE A 45 -8.41 7.29 -2.83
CA ILE A 45 -9.66 7.33 -3.58
C ILE A 45 -10.69 6.46 -2.87
N GLU A 46 -11.86 7.00 -2.64
CA GLU A 46 -13.00 6.24 -2.13
C GLU A 46 -13.95 6.00 -3.32
N TYR A 47 -13.97 4.76 -3.81
CA TYR A 47 -14.84 4.33 -4.91
C TYR A 47 -16.06 3.64 -4.31
N PHE A 48 -17.26 4.12 -4.64
CA PHE A 48 -18.50 3.62 -4.02
C PHE A 48 -18.45 3.74 -2.48
N ASP A 49 -19.57 3.47 -1.80
CA ASP A 49 -19.61 3.67 -0.35
C ASP A 49 -18.69 2.71 0.44
N ASP A 50 -18.22 1.62 -0.19
CA ASP A 50 -17.53 0.52 0.51
C ASP A 50 -16.09 0.25 0.07
N ILE A 51 -15.54 0.87 -0.98
CA ILE A 51 -14.17 0.56 -1.45
C ILE A 51 -13.22 1.73 -1.19
N LEU A 52 -12.11 1.42 -0.52
CA LEU A 52 -10.96 2.31 -0.35
C LEU A 52 -9.83 1.86 -1.27
N ALA A 53 -9.30 2.75 -2.08
CA ALA A 53 -8.16 2.51 -2.94
C ALA A 53 -7.05 3.56 -2.75
N TYR A 54 -5.80 3.13 -2.89
CA TYR A 54 -4.64 4.00 -2.94
C TYR A 54 -3.95 3.84 -4.29
N ARG A 55 -3.61 4.96 -4.92
CA ARG A 55 -2.87 5.01 -6.20
C ARG A 55 -1.63 5.88 -6.06
N THR A 56 -0.65 5.70 -6.92
CA THR A 56 0.50 6.63 -7.00
C THR A 56 0.02 8.01 -7.46
N ALA A 57 0.59 9.09 -6.93
CA ALA A 57 0.37 10.42 -7.46
C ALA A 57 1.14 10.59 -8.79
N SER A 58 0.45 10.45 -9.93
CA SER A 58 1.00 10.65 -11.28
C SER A 58 0.07 11.59 -12.06
N SER A 59 0.63 12.39 -12.96
CA SER A 59 -0.09 13.42 -13.73
C SER A 59 -0.99 12.86 -14.85
N ILE A 60 -0.89 11.57 -15.18
CA ILE A 60 -1.64 10.96 -16.30
C ILE A 60 -2.62 9.91 -15.76
N VAL A 61 -2.13 8.78 -15.27
CA VAL A 61 -2.93 7.70 -14.67
C VAL A 61 -2.07 7.05 -13.58
N GLY A 62 -2.43 7.20 -12.31
CA GLY A 62 -1.70 6.57 -11.20
C GLY A 62 -1.87 5.06 -11.18
N GLU A 63 -0.82 4.31 -10.87
CA GLU A 63 -0.91 2.86 -10.66
C GLU A 63 -1.61 2.58 -9.33
N THR A 64 -2.51 1.58 -9.30
CA THR A 64 -3.14 1.13 -8.05
C THR A 64 -2.12 0.41 -7.19
N ILE A 65 -2.03 0.79 -5.92
CA ILE A 65 -1.11 0.21 -4.94
C ILE A 65 -1.86 -0.82 -4.08
N LEU A 66 -3.03 -0.43 -3.58
CA LEU A 66 -3.87 -1.25 -2.72
C LEU A 66 -5.34 -0.87 -2.95
N SER A 67 -6.25 -1.85 -2.94
CA SER A 67 -7.68 -1.59 -2.76
C SER A 67 -8.27 -2.58 -1.77
N VAL A 68 -9.11 -2.09 -0.87
CA VAL A 68 -9.77 -2.86 0.19
C VAL A 68 -11.27 -2.58 0.23
N ASN A 69 -12.04 -3.59 0.62
CA ASN A 69 -13.40 -3.40 1.07
C ASN A 69 -13.37 -2.88 2.52
N LYS A 70 -13.93 -1.69 2.76
CA LYS A 70 -13.95 -1.01 4.07
C LYS A 70 -14.75 -1.77 5.12
N SER A 71 -15.80 -2.47 4.69
CA SER A 71 -16.75 -3.18 5.54
C SER A 71 -16.23 -4.55 5.99
N THR A 72 -15.45 -5.21 5.14
CA THR A 72 -14.90 -6.56 5.42
C THR A 72 -13.40 -6.59 5.66
N ASN A 73 -12.69 -5.48 5.47
CA ASN A 73 -11.22 -5.42 5.42
C ASN A 73 -10.58 -6.40 4.43
N GLU A 74 -11.33 -6.85 3.42
CA GLU A 74 -10.82 -7.74 2.40
C GLU A 74 -9.94 -6.97 1.40
N VAL A 75 -8.73 -7.46 1.15
CA VAL A 75 -7.85 -6.92 0.11
C VAL A 75 -8.34 -7.39 -1.26
N LEU A 76 -8.85 -6.46 -2.05
CA LEU A 76 -9.36 -6.73 -3.41
C LEU A 76 -8.23 -6.73 -4.44
N PHE A 77 -7.21 -5.89 -4.23
CA PHE A 77 -6.02 -5.78 -5.07
C PHE A 77 -4.83 -5.34 -4.25
N PHE A 78 -3.65 -5.87 -4.59
CA PHE A 78 -2.38 -5.43 -4.02
C PHE A 78 -1.27 -5.44 -5.08
N GLY A 79 -0.60 -4.30 -5.22
CA GLY A 79 0.54 -4.09 -6.12
C GLY A 79 1.85 -4.05 -5.34
N PRO A 80 2.48 -5.20 -5.02
CA PRO A 80 3.70 -5.24 -4.20
C PRO A 80 4.84 -4.44 -4.82
N TYR A 81 5.06 -4.54 -6.12
CA TYR A 81 6.12 -3.77 -6.78
C TYR A 81 5.89 -2.25 -6.65
N VAL A 82 4.66 -1.79 -6.83
CA VAL A 82 4.29 -0.38 -6.73
C VAL A 82 4.47 0.13 -5.29
N LEU A 83 4.03 -0.65 -4.29
CA LEU A 83 4.23 -0.30 -2.88
C LEU A 83 5.73 -0.20 -2.53
N LYS A 84 6.55 -1.14 -3.01
CA LYS A 84 7.99 -1.12 -2.75
C LYS A 84 8.67 0.12 -3.33
N ASN A 85 8.28 0.53 -4.55
CA ASN A 85 8.82 1.73 -5.18
C ASN A 85 8.40 3.00 -4.44
N LEU A 86 7.14 3.09 -4.01
CA LEU A 86 6.66 4.20 -3.18
C LEU A 86 7.39 4.26 -1.84
N ALA A 87 7.55 3.12 -1.15
CA ALA A 87 8.30 3.07 0.10
C ALA A 87 9.75 3.54 -0.12
N HIS A 88 10.39 3.12 -1.22
CA HIS A 88 11.74 3.55 -1.56
C HIS A 88 11.83 5.07 -1.76
N SER A 89 10.89 5.69 -2.49
CA SER A 89 10.89 7.16 -2.67
C SER A 89 10.69 7.92 -1.35
N LEU A 90 10.08 7.28 -0.35
CA LEU A 90 9.90 7.82 1.00
C LEU A 90 11.08 7.51 1.94
N ASN A 91 12.18 6.94 1.44
CA ASN A 91 13.32 6.46 2.22
C ASN A 91 12.99 5.36 3.24
N ILE A 92 11.93 4.59 2.99
CA ILE A 92 11.52 3.44 3.79
C ILE A 92 12.07 2.17 3.11
N GLN A 93 12.81 1.36 3.87
CA GLN A 93 13.25 0.05 3.43
C GLN A 93 12.12 -0.95 3.64
N LEU A 94 11.64 -1.55 2.55
CA LEU A 94 10.53 -2.49 2.59
C LEU A 94 10.99 -3.87 2.13
N SER A 95 10.71 -4.90 2.93
CA SER A 95 10.94 -6.30 2.60
C SER A 95 9.67 -7.12 2.70
N TYR A 96 9.57 -8.11 1.81
CA TYR A 96 8.46 -9.05 1.76
C TYR A 96 8.86 -10.39 2.37
N LYS A 97 8.01 -10.91 3.24
CA LYS A 97 8.07 -12.29 3.73
C LYS A 97 6.97 -13.09 3.03
N ARG A 98 7.25 -14.34 2.68
CA ARG A 98 6.28 -15.25 2.08
C ARG A 98 5.72 -16.19 3.13
#